data_AF-A0A7V9J663-F1
#
_entry.id   AF-A0A7V9J663-F1
#
_cell.length_a   1.000
_cell.length_b   1.000
_cell.length_c   1.000
_cell.angle_alpha   90.00
_cell.angle_beta   90.00
_cell.angle_gamma   90.00
#
_symmetry.space_group_name_H-M   'P 1'
#
loop_
_entity.id
_entity.type
_entity.pdbx_description
1 polymer ?
#
loop_
_entity_poly.entity_id
_entity_poly.type
_entity_poly.pdbx_seq_one_letter_code
_entity_poly.pdbx_strand_id
1 'polypeptide(L)'
;MVDLFFSEDLHDIARAKHLCSTCPVRRPCLQGAVERQEPCGVWGGELFLNGRVLAHKRRRGRPPKHRPAEIIVIDGVDVVVVPEIRSA
;
A
#
# COMPACT_ATOMS: atom_id res chain seq x y z
N MET A 1 -13.92 -13.86 -0.15
CA MET A 1 -12.75 -13.78 0.78
C MET A 1 -11.52 -13.25 0.05
N VAL A 2 -11.33 -13.58 -1.23
CA VAL A 2 -10.33 -12.96 -2.11
C VAL A 2 -10.52 -11.43 -2.17
N ASP A 3 -11.76 -10.97 -2.25
CA ASP A 3 -12.12 -9.55 -2.38
C ASP A 3 -11.57 -8.66 -1.25
N LEU A 4 -11.38 -9.22 -0.05
CA LEU A 4 -10.85 -8.48 1.09
C LEU A 4 -9.42 -7.99 0.85
N PHE A 5 -8.58 -8.82 0.20
CA PHE A 5 -7.18 -8.49 -0.07
C PHE A 5 -7.02 -7.50 -1.22
N PHE A 6 -8.05 -7.32 -2.06
CA PHE A 6 -8.05 -6.37 -3.16
C PHE A 6 -8.98 -5.18 -2.91
N SER A 7 -9.56 -5.11 -1.72
CA SER A 7 -10.47 -4.04 -1.35
C SER A 7 -9.77 -2.69 -1.33
N GLU A 8 -10.53 -1.69 -1.73
CA GLU A 8 -10.10 -0.31 -1.71
C GLU A 8 -10.52 0.43 -0.44
N ASP A 9 -11.31 -0.21 0.43
CA ASP A 9 -11.73 0.36 1.70
C ASP A 9 -10.61 0.30 2.75
N LEU A 10 -10.48 1.35 3.56
CA LEU A 10 -9.41 1.44 4.56
C LEU A 10 -9.55 0.41 5.68
N HIS A 11 -10.77 0.07 6.09
CA HIS A 11 -11.01 -0.94 7.11
C HIS A 11 -10.69 -2.34 6.58
N ASP A 12 -11.07 -2.61 5.33
CA ASP A 12 -10.74 -3.89 4.70
C ASP A 12 -9.24 -4.06 4.51
N ILE A 13 -8.52 -3.02 4.08
CA ILE A 13 -7.06 -3.03 3.98
C ILE A 13 -6.43 -3.33 5.35
N ALA A 14 -6.86 -2.65 6.40
CA ALA A 14 -6.36 -2.89 7.76
C ALA A 14 -6.63 -4.34 8.21
N ARG A 15 -7.83 -4.86 7.92
CA ARG A 15 -8.20 -6.25 8.22
C ARG A 15 -7.36 -7.24 7.42
N ALA A 16 -7.13 -7.01 6.13
CA ALA A 16 -6.28 -7.84 5.29
C ALA A 16 -4.82 -7.87 5.79
N LYS A 17 -4.26 -6.71 6.14
CA LYS A 17 -2.92 -6.61 6.76
C LYS A 17 -2.84 -7.41 8.06
N HIS A 18 -3.86 -7.31 8.91
CA HIS A 18 -3.93 -8.06 10.16
C HIS A 18 -3.96 -9.57 9.93
N LEU A 19 -4.79 -10.06 8.99
CA LEU A 19 -4.84 -11.49 8.64
C LEU A 19 -3.51 -11.98 8.05
N CYS A 20 -2.85 -11.15 7.24
CA CYS A 20 -1.52 -11.48 6.74
C CYS A 20 -0.47 -11.59 7.84
N SER A 21 -0.61 -10.92 8.99
CA SER A 21 0.44 -10.82 10.02
C SER A 21 0.89 -12.17 10.57
N THR A 22 -0.01 -13.16 10.62
CA THR A 22 0.23 -14.53 11.12
C THR A 22 0.54 -15.53 10.02
N CYS A 23 0.57 -15.11 8.75
CA CYS A 23 0.82 -16.00 7.63
C CYS A 23 2.31 -16.42 7.57
N PRO A 24 2.63 -17.72 7.44
CA PRO A 24 4.02 -18.18 7.40
C PRO A 24 4.76 -17.78 6.11
N VAL A 25 4.02 -17.51 5.03
CA VAL A 25 4.57 -17.23 3.70
C VAL A 25 4.53 -15.75 3.33
N ARG A 26 4.50 -14.84 4.31
CA ARG A 26 4.43 -13.38 4.06
C ARG A 26 5.52 -12.86 3.13
N ARG A 27 6.78 -13.20 3.43
CA ARG A 27 7.96 -12.76 2.65
C ARG A 27 7.91 -13.26 1.20
N PRO A 28 7.78 -14.56 0.91
CA PRO A 28 7.70 -15.02 -0.48
C PRO A 28 6.43 -14.53 -1.20
N CYS A 29 5.32 -14.33 -0.49
CA CYS A 29 4.11 -13.71 -1.06
C CYS A 29 4.36 -12.27 -1.52
N LEU A 30 5.01 -11.45 -0.68
CA LEU A 30 5.36 -10.07 -1.03
C LEU A 30 6.37 -10.04 -2.19
N GLN A 31 7.39 -10.89 -2.14
CA GLN A 31 8.39 -10.98 -3.20
C GLN A 31 7.74 -11.32 -4.54
N GLY A 32 6.86 -12.32 -4.58
CA GLY A 32 6.13 -12.66 -5.80
C GLY A 32 5.25 -11.51 -6.32
N ALA A 33 4.67 -10.70 -5.43
CA ALA A 33 3.88 -9.54 -5.84
C ALA A 33 4.75 -8.44 -6.47
N VAL A 34 5.95 -8.24 -5.96
CA VAL A 34 6.96 -7.32 -6.54
C VAL A 34 7.42 -7.82 -7.90
N GLU A 35 7.80 -9.09 -8.01
CA GLU A 35 8.27 -9.69 -9.26
C GLU A 35 7.22 -9.60 -10.38
N ARG A 36 5.94 -9.80 -10.05
CA ARG A 36 4.83 -9.72 -11.00
C ARG A 36 4.28 -8.31 -11.21
N GLN A 37 4.79 -7.32 -10.48
CA GLN A 37 4.28 -5.95 -10.47
C GLN A 37 2.76 -5.91 -10.29
N GLU A 38 2.26 -6.62 -9.27
CA GLU A 38 0.82 -6.72 -9.02
C GLU A 38 0.17 -5.32 -8.97
N PRO A 39 -1.01 -5.13 -9.60
CA PRO A 39 -1.58 -3.81 -9.80
C PRO A 39 -2.03 -3.17 -8.49
N CYS A 40 -2.59 -3.96 -7.57
CA CYS A 40 -3.06 -3.50 -6.27
C CYS A 40 -3.26 -4.63 -5.26
N GLY A 41 -3.55 -4.26 -4.02
CA GLY A 41 -4.02 -5.15 -2.96
C GLY A 41 -3.05 -5.26 -1.79
N VAL A 42 -3.38 -6.13 -0.83
CA VAL A 42 -2.51 -6.44 0.31
C VAL A 42 -1.76 -7.74 0.04
N TRP A 43 -0.43 -7.66 0.03
CA TRP A 43 0.48 -8.77 -0.28
C TRP A 43 1.52 -8.89 0.82
N GLY A 44 1.67 -10.07 1.43
CA GLY A 44 2.61 -10.31 2.53
C GLY A 44 2.41 -9.44 3.79
N GLY A 45 1.26 -8.77 3.91
CA GLY A 45 0.95 -7.81 4.98
C GLY A 45 1.21 -6.34 4.60
N GLU A 46 1.67 -6.09 3.38
CA GLU A 46 1.92 -4.75 2.87
C GLU A 46 0.86 -4.32 1.87
N LEU A 47 0.57 -3.02 1.84
CA LEU A 47 -0.32 -2.47 0.81
C LEU A 47 0.51 -2.25 -0.45
N PHE A 48 0.01 -2.73 -1.57
CA PHE A 48 0.66 -2.68 -2.85
C PHE A 48 -0.18 -1.87 -3.84
N LEU A 49 0.48 -1.04 -4.65
CA LEU A 49 -0.14 -0.29 -5.73
C LEU A 49 0.88 -0.05 -6.84
N ASN A 50 0.54 -0.43 -8.06
CA ASN A 50 1.36 -0.22 -9.27
C ASN A 50 2.82 -0.69 -9.08
N GLY A 51 3.01 -1.91 -8.58
CA GLY A 51 4.35 -2.47 -8.40
C GLY A 51 5.12 -1.96 -7.16
N ARG A 52 4.51 -1.13 -6.30
CA ARG A 52 5.19 -0.51 -5.16
C ARG A 52 4.47 -0.79 -3.85
N VAL A 53 5.25 -0.95 -2.78
CA VAL A 53 4.73 -0.98 -1.42
C VAL A 53 4.41 0.45 -0.98
N LEU A 54 3.20 0.66 -0.48
CA LEU A 54 2.76 1.88 0.16
C LEU A 54 2.64 1.64 1.66
N ALA A 55 3.17 2.56 2.46
CA ALA A 55 2.95 2.50 3.90
C ALA A 55 1.45 2.56 4.19
N HIS A 56 0.75 3.57 3.65
CA HIS A 56 -0.64 3.88 3.95
C HIS A 56 -1.41 4.26 2.68
N LYS A 57 -2.70 3.89 2.60
CA LYS A 57 -3.60 4.34 1.54
C LYS A 57 -4.10 5.76 1.84
N ARG A 58 -4.10 6.63 0.83
CA ARG A 58 -4.75 7.94 0.91
C ARG A 58 -6.27 7.79 0.99
N ARG A 59 -6.91 8.60 1.85
CA ARG A 59 -8.36 8.72 1.86
C ARG A 59 -8.85 9.18 0.48
N ARG A 60 -9.95 8.59 0.02
CA ARG A 60 -10.65 9.07 -1.19
C ARG A 60 -11.16 10.48 -0.97
N GLY A 61 -11.28 11.24 -2.04
CA GLY A 61 -11.84 12.59 -2.05
C GLY A 61 -10.87 13.66 -2.52
N ARG A 62 -11.27 14.92 -2.35
CA ARG A 62 -10.47 16.08 -2.74
C ARG A 62 -9.15 16.07 -1.95
N PRO A 63 -7.99 16.20 -2.62
CA PRO A 63 -6.72 16.34 -1.92
C PRO A 63 -6.78 17.52 -0.93
N PRO A 64 -6.27 17.36 0.29
CA PRO A 64 -6.23 18.45 1.26
C PRO A 64 -5.36 19.60 0.74
N LYS A 65 -5.65 20.83 1.18
CA LYS A 65 -4.90 22.05 0.80
C LYS A 65 -3.42 21.93 1.11
N HIS A 66 -3.10 21.30 2.24
CA HIS A 66 -1.76 20.86 2.59
C HIS A 66 -1.69 19.35 2.39
N ARG A 67 -1.03 18.91 1.33
CA ARG A 67 -0.86 17.48 1.11
C ARG A 67 0.18 16.95 2.11
N PRO A 68 -0.16 15.94 2.92
CA PRO A 68 0.85 15.27 3.73
C PRO A 68 1.84 14.56 2.81
N ALA A 69 3.09 14.45 3.28
CA ALA A 69 4.10 13.65 2.61
C ALA A 69 3.63 12.20 2.53
N GLU A 70 3.86 11.57 1.38
CA GLU A 70 3.52 10.18 1.12
C GLU A 70 4.74 9.31 1.38
N ILE A 71 4.58 8.15 2.00
CA ILE A 71 5.69 7.25 2.31
C ILE A 71 5.57 6.01 1.42
N ILE A 72 6.55 5.83 0.55
CA ILE A 72 6.70 4.65 -0.32
C ILE A 72 7.83 3.80 0.26
N VAL A 73 7.61 2.49 0.39
CA VAL A 73 8.65 1.59 0.86
C VAL A 73 9.40 1.03 -0.35
N ILE A 74 10.70 1.30 -0.44
CA ILE A 74 11.60 0.83 -1.51
C ILE A 74 12.72 0.03 -0.84
N ASP A 75 12.89 -1.25 -1.19
CA ASP A 75 13.90 -2.13 -0.58
C ASP A 75 13.89 -2.15 0.97
N GLY A 76 12.71 -2.00 1.56
CA GLY A 76 12.54 -1.91 3.02
C GLY A 76 12.88 -0.54 3.63
N VAL A 77 13.15 0.47 2.79
CA VAL A 77 13.44 1.85 3.20
C VAL A 77 12.22 2.72 2.97
N ASP A 78 11.84 3.49 4.00
CA ASP A 78 10.80 4.50 3.91
C ASP A 78 11.29 5.72 3.12
N VAL A 79 10.76 5.89 1.91
CA VAL A 79 11.03 7.04 1.04
C VAL A 79 9.88 8.03 1.15
N VAL A 80 10.19 9.21 1.69
CA VAL A 80 9.23 10.30 1.86
C VAL A 80 9.11 11.08 0.55
N VAL A 81 7.96 10.94 -0.11
CA VAL A 81 7.57 11.67 -1.31
C VAL A 81 6.82 12.94 -0.91
N VAL A 82 7.47 14.08 -1.10
CA VAL A 82 6.84 15.40 -0.92
C VAL A 82 6.14 15.82 -2.22
N PRO A 83 4.85 16.17 -2.18
CA PRO A 83 4.14 16.63 -3.36
C PRO A 83 4.55 18.06 -3.70
N GLU A 84 4.96 18.30 -4.94
CA GLU A 84 5.13 19.67 -5.44
C GLU A 84 3.80 20.44 -5.32
N ILE A 85 3.86 21.59 -4.67
CA ILE A 85 2.72 22.51 -4.60
C ILE A 85 2.57 23.11 -5.99
N ARG A 86 1.60 22.60 -6.77
CA ARG A 86 1.16 23.29 -7.98
C ARG A 86 0.41 24.55 -7.53
N SER A 87 1.09 25.70 -7.59
CA SER A 87 0.42 27.01 -7.52
C SER A 87 -0.61 27.09 -8.63
N ALA A 88 -1.82 27.51 -8.28
CA ALA A 88 -2.92 27.71 -9.22
C ALA A 88 -2.65 28.87 -10.17
#